data_AF-A0A2T3JFV2-F1
#
_entry.id   AF-A0A2T3JFV2-F1
#
_cell.length_a   1.000
_cell.length_b   1.000
_cell.length_c   1.000
_cell.angle_alpha   90.00
_cell.angle_beta   90.00
_cell.angle_gamma   90.00
#
_symmetry.space_group_name_H-M   'P 1'
#
loop_
_entity.id
_entity.type
_entity.pdbx_description
1 polymer ?
#
loop_
_entity_poly.entity_id
_entity_poly.type
_entity_poly.pdbx_seq_one_letter_code
_entity_poly.pdbx_strand_id
1 'polypeptide(L)'
;MKLQKTLLSVLCTGAILTASMAVQATPKGTIYLTFDDGTVDATIPILDELNKANVKGTFYVNAWHLDGIGDENEGKSLEALQYMLDTGHVVANHSYDHMVHNCVDANGDNSAAACNATGNHQIDSYQDAVYDASMFDKNLTVIESYIPNVNSYPNYKGAKLARLPYTNSWRVTKEFQSNGLCATSDDFKPWEAGYICDPENPSNSVKASIKVADILNNKNYIMHGWDVDWAPENWGIANPANSLTEAEQFLSYIDAAMNSCAPANIMPVNSKSQNFPCDTPQHVDKVVVLTHAFLYEDGKRGEGFTRNIPKLAKFLKIAKEAGYVFDTLDNYTPQWAVGDSYAEGDFVTHDDISYRAAVAHVAQGDWAPSSTSSLWLNIMPKTVWTLNVSYNQGDIVLYMNERYLVNTAHISQADWTPNTEVTLFTKL
;
A
#
# COMPACT_ATOMS: atom_id res chain seq x y z
N MET A 1 15.57 28.22 84.36
CA MET A 1 14.64 28.14 83.22
C MET A 1 15.28 28.79 81.98
N LYS A 2 15.84 27.97 81.08
CA LYS A 2 16.23 28.35 79.72
C LYS A 2 15.94 27.13 78.84
N LEU A 3 14.95 27.22 77.97
CA LEU A 3 14.72 26.25 76.91
C LEU A 3 15.39 26.77 75.63
N GLN A 4 16.45 26.09 75.18
CA GLN A 4 16.95 26.22 73.81
C GLN A 4 16.24 25.19 72.94
N LYS A 5 15.61 25.67 71.86
CA LYS A 5 14.98 24.85 70.82
C LYS A 5 16.07 24.44 69.82
N THR A 6 16.24 23.13 69.64
CA THR A 6 17.10 22.55 68.60
C THR A 6 16.31 22.52 67.29
N LEU A 7 16.82 23.19 66.25
CA LEU A 7 16.28 23.16 64.89
C LEU A 7 16.99 22.04 64.12
N LEU A 8 16.25 21.03 63.67
CA LEU A 8 16.75 19.95 62.83
C LEU A 8 16.64 20.40 61.36
N SER A 9 17.78 20.72 60.72
CA SER A 9 17.83 21.06 59.31
C SER A 9 17.87 19.77 58.47
N VAL A 10 16.76 19.44 57.82
CA VAL A 10 16.70 18.43 56.76
C VAL A 10 17.27 19.04 55.49
N LEU A 11 18.43 18.58 55.04
CA LEU A 11 18.92 18.85 53.68
C LEU A 11 18.11 17.98 52.70
N CYS A 12 17.17 18.59 51.99
CA CYS A 12 16.64 18.05 50.74
C CYS A 12 17.62 18.38 49.62
N THR A 13 18.43 17.41 49.19
CA THR A 13 19.11 17.45 47.90
C THR A 13 18.08 17.24 46.80
N GLY A 14 17.58 18.33 46.22
CA GLY A 14 16.81 18.30 44.99
C GLY A 14 17.71 17.98 43.81
N ALA A 15 17.63 16.77 43.29
CA ALA A 15 18.17 16.45 41.97
C ALA A 15 17.27 17.13 40.92
N ILE A 16 17.77 18.18 40.30
CA ILE A 16 17.15 18.79 39.12
C ILE A 16 17.38 17.80 37.97
N LEU A 17 16.38 16.97 37.69
CA LEU A 17 16.28 16.25 36.42
C LEU A 17 16.03 17.29 35.33
N THR A 18 17.10 17.74 34.68
CA THR A 18 16.99 18.43 33.40
C THR A 18 16.50 17.40 32.39
N ALA A 19 15.18 17.33 32.19
CA ALA A 19 14.61 16.70 31.03
C ALA A 19 15.11 17.49 29.82
N SER A 20 16.15 16.98 29.16
CA SER A 20 16.52 17.40 27.82
C SER A 20 15.35 17.06 26.93
N MET A 21 14.47 18.04 26.68
CA MET A 21 13.59 18.04 25.53
C MET A 21 14.51 18.09 24.32
N ALA A 22 14.96 16.93 23.87
CA ALA A 22 15.53 16.80 22.55
C ALA A 22 14.42 17.25 21.61
N VAL A 23 14.60 18.42 20.99
CA VAL A 23 13.81 18.81 19.83
C VAL A 23 14.05 17.71 18.82
N GLN A 24 13.08 16.81 18.68
CA GLN A 24 13.14 15.77 17.67
C GLN A 24 13.13 16.50 16.33
N ALA A 25 14.28 16.46 15.64
CA ALA A 25 14.38 17.09 14.33
C ALA A 25 13.28 16.53 13.44
N THR A 26 12.62 17.39 12.67
CA THR A 26 11.63 16.97 11.68
C THR A 26 12.30 15.95 10.75
N PRO A 27 11.70 14.76 10.54
CA PRO A 27 12.26 13.75 9.64
C PRO A 27 12.51 14.33 8.24
N LYS A 28 13.54 13.82 7.54
CA LYS A 28 13.79 14.12 6.13
C LYS A 28 12.63 13.66 5.23
N GLY A 29 11.92 12.63 5.68
CA GLY A 29 10.72 12.07 5.06
C GLY A 29 10.45 10.66 5.61
N THR A 30 9.39 10.03 5.12
CA THR A 30 8.96 8.70 5.54
C THR A 30 9.13 7.68 4.41
N ILE A 31 9.78 6.56 4.71
CA ILE A 31 9.94 5.43 3.80
C ILE A 31 8.94 4.34 4.19
N TYR A 32 8.12 3.92 3.24
CA TYR A 32 7.22 2.77 3.39
C TYR A 32 7.85 1.57 2.66
N LEU A 33 8.48 0.68 3.41
CA LEU A 33 9.05 -0.56 2.86
C LEU A 33 7.92 -1.57 2.62
N THR A 34 7.72 -1.93 1.36
CA THR A 34 6.69 -2.89 0.95
C THR A 34 7.29 -4.09 0.26
N PHE A 35 6.80 -5.28 0.61
CA PHE A 35 7.27 -6.55 0.09
C PHE A 35 6.10 -7.29 -0.54
N ASP A 36 6.19 -7.56 -1.84
CA ASP A 36 5.18 -8.30 -2.58
C ASP A 36 5.58 -9.79 -2.71
N ASP A 37 4.62 -10.61 -3.11
CA ASP A 37 4.75 -12.05 -3.45
C ASP A 37 5.11 -12.98 -2.28
N GLY A 38 4.89 -12.52 -1.04
CA GLY A 38 4.94 -13.40 0.14
C GLY A 38 3.66 -14.25 0.26
N THR A 39 3.58 -15.27 1.11
CA THR A 39 4.50 -15.65 2.18
C THR A 39 5.35 -16.85 1.78
N VAL A 40 6.64 -16.62 1.51
CA VAL A 40 7.61 -17.68 1.15
C VAL A 40 8.69 -17.81 2.23
N ASP A 41 9.51 -18.87 2.20
CA ASP A 41 10.59 -19.12 3.15
C ASP A 41 11.53 -17.92 3.28
N ALA A 42 11.81 -17.25 2.14
CA ALA A 42 12.65 -16.07 2.04
C ALA A 42 12.16 -14.87 2.87
N THR A 43 10.89 -14.88 3.28
CA THR A 43 10.33 -13.78 4.09
C THR A 43 10.92 -13.74 5.50
N ILE A 44 11.18 -14.89 6.12
CA ILE A 44 11.64 -14.98 7.51
C ILE A 44 12.92 -14.15 7.75
N PRO A 45 14.00 -14.28 6.96
CA PRO A 45 15.21 -13.48 7.18
C PRO A 45 15.01 -11.96 6.93
N ILE A 46 14.04 -11.57 6.10
CA ILE A 46 13.66 -10.16 5.93
C ILE A 46 13.06 -9.63 7.23
N LEU A 47 12.10 -10.37 7.80
CA LEU A 47 11.44 -10.02 9.07
C LEU A 47 12.48 -9.90 10.20
N ASP A 48 13.47 -10.80 10.24
CA ASP A 48 14.57 -10.73 11.21
C ASP A 48 15.34 -9.41 11.13
N GLU A 49 15.70 -8.93 9.93
CA GLU A 49 16.43 -7.66 9.79
C GLU A 49 15.55 -6.44 10.10
N LEU A 50 14.29 -6.45 9.68
CA LEU A 50 13.34 -5.38 10.04
C LEU A 50 13.15 -5.30 11.56
N ASN A 51 13.00 -6.44 12.22
CA ASN A 51 12.82 -6.51 13.67
C ASN A 51 14.09 -6.10 14.43
N LYS A 52 15.28 -6.55 14.00
CA LYS A 52 16.57 -6.09 14.56
C LYS A 52 16.73 -4.57 14.45
N ALA A 53 16.28 -4.00 13.33
CA ALA A 53 16.33 -2.56 13.11
C ALA A 53 15.20 -1.79 13.82
N ASN A 54 14.23 -2.46 14.45
CA ASN A 54 12.98 -1.87 14.96
C ASN A 54 12.28 -1.04 13.87
N VAL A 55 12.02 -1.66 12.73
CA VAL A 55 11.28 -1.12 11.60
C VAL A 55 10.12 -2.05 11.29
N LYS A 56 8.99 -1.49 10.86
CA LYS A 56 7.86 -2.26 10.32
C LYS A 56 7.75 -1.99 8.82
N GLY A 57 7.48 -3.04 8.04
CA GLY A 57 7.10 -2.97 6.64
C GLY A 57 5.68 -3.50 6.41
N THR A 58 5.20 -3.32 5.19
CA THR A 58 3.91 -3.83 4.71
C THR A 58 4.14 -4.96 3.71
N PHE A 59 3.50 -6.10 3.93
CA PHE A 59 3.64 -7.29 3.09
C PHE A 59 2.35 -7.51 2.32
N TYR A 60 2.40 -7.38 0.99
CA TYR A 60 1.29 -7.72 0.11
C TYR A 60 1.42 -9.20 -0.25
N VAL A 61 0.53 -10.04 0.28
CA VAL A 61 0.67 -11.50 0.22
C VAL A 61 -0.29 -12.18 -0.75
N ASN A 62 0.17 -13.29 -1.31
CA ASN A 62 -0.56 -14.26 -2.13
C ASN A 62 -0.71 -15.58 -1.36
N ALA A 63 -1.94 -15.95 -1.01
CA ALA A 63 -2.19 -17.11 -0.17
C ALA A 63 -2.04 -18.46 -0.88
N TRP A 64 -1.89 -18.50 -2.20
CA TRP A 64 -1.56 -19.74 -2.92
C TRP A 64 -0.25 -20.40 -2.46
N HIS A 65 0.66 -19.64 -1.82
CA HIS A 65 1.88 -20.15 -1.21
C HIS A 65 1.57 -21.00 0.04
N LEU A 66 0.46 -20.75 0.72
CA LEU A 66 -0.01 -21.59 1.84
C LEU A 66 -0.51 -22.95 1.33
N ASP A 67 -1.06 -22.97 0.12
CA ASP A 67 -1.51 -24.18 -0.57
C ASP A 67 -0.35 -24.97 -1.23
N GLY A 68 0.86 -24.41 -1.27
CA GLY A 68 2.04 -25.07 -1.83
C GLY A 68 2.05 -25.15 -3.36
N ILE A 69 1.41 -24.18 -4.04
CA ILE A 69 1.27 -24.14 -5.50
C ILE A 69 1.87 -22.88 -6.14
N GLY A 70 2.68 -22.11 -5.40
CA GLY A 70 3.21 -20.82 -5.85
C GLY A 70 4.54 -20.90 -6.61
N ASP A 71 5.09 -22.11 -6.80
CA ASP A 71 6.38 -22.38 -7.46
C ASP A 71 7.59 -21.69 -6.79
N GLU A 72 7.55 -21.50 -5.47
CA GLU A 72 8.66 -20.97 -4.69
C GLU A 72 9.08 -21.91 -3.55
N ASN A 73 10.18 -21.60 -2.85
CA ASN A 73 10.46 -22.27 -1.57
C ASN A 73 9.45 -21.77 -0.53
N GLU A 74 8.41 -22.56 -0.29
CA GLU A 74 7.24 -22.15 0.50
C GLU A 74 6.85 -23.13 1.60
N GLY A 75 7.76 -24.06 1.96
CA GLY A 75 7.56 -25.01 3.05
C GLY A 75 7.35 -24.36 4.42
N LYS A 76 7.68 -23.08 4.56
CA LYS A 76 7.49 -22.24 5.75
C LYS A 76 6.52 -21.09 5.52
N SER A 77 5.69 -21.14 4.49
CA SER A 77 4.73 -20.08 4.17
C SER A 77 3.85 -19.68 5.37
N LEU A 78 3.26 -20.66 6.05
CA LEU A 78 2.45 -20.42 7.26
C LEU A 78 3.26 -19.83 8.42
N GLU A 79 4.48 -20.32 8.62
CA GLU A 79 5.40 -19.79 9.66
C GLU A 79 5.75 -18.32 9.37
N ALA A 80 6.09 -18.00 8.12
CA ALA A 80 6.37 -16.65 7.69
C ALA A 80 5.18 -15.71 7.91
N LEU A 81 3.96 -16.13 7.51
CA LEU A 81 2.74 -15.34 7.71
C LEU A 81 2.46 -15.07 9.19
N GLN A 82 2.55 -16.11 10.04
CA GLN A 82 2.36 -15.95 11.47
C GLN A 82 3.43 -15.03 12.09
N TYR A 83 4.70 -15.15 11.64
CA TYR A 83 5.78 -14.31 12.13
C TYR A 83 5.62 -12.84 11.72
N MET A 84 5.11 -12.55 10.51
CA MET A 84 4.74 -11.18 10.09
C MET A 84 3.73 -10.57 11.08
N LEU A 85 2.65 -11.32 11.36
CA LEU A 85 1.56 -10.88 12.23
C LEU A 85 2.03 -10.67 13.66
N ASP A 86 2.73 -11.63 14.24
CA ASP A 86 3.20 -11.61 15.63
C ASP A 86 4.21 -10.49 15.91
N THR A 87 4.98 -10.10 14.89
CA THR A 87 5.97 -9.02 15.02
C THR A 87 5.45 -7.66 14.58
N GLY A 88 4.15 -7.54 14.30
CA GLY A 88 3.48 -6.26 14.09
C GLY A 88 3.74 -5.65 12.71
N HIS A 89 4.17 -6.43 11.72
CA HIS A 89 4.20 -5.99 10.33
C HIS A 89 2.79 -5.98 9.75
N VAL A 90 2.53 -5.09 8.80
CA VAL A 90 1.21 -5.04 8.17
C VAL A 90 1.11 -6.12 7.11
N VAL A 91 0.06 -6.93 7.17
CA VAL A 91 -0.27 -7.90 6.12
C VAL A 91 -1.43 -7.35 5.29
N ALA A 92 -1.19 -7.19 4.00
CA ALA A 92 -2.09 -6.62 3.00
C ALA A 92 -2.31 -7.60 1.84
N ASN A 93 -3.26 -7.31 0.96
CA ASN A 93 -3.79 -8.27 -0.01
C ASN A 93 -3.20 -8.08 -1.40
N HIS A 94 -2.57 -9.13 -1.95
CA HIS A 94 -2.01 -9.11 -3.30
C HIS A 94 -2.75 -10.03 -4.28
N SER A 95 -4.02 -10.36 -3.99
CA SER A 95 -4.79 -11.45 -4.60
C SER A 95 -4.30 -12.84 -4.23
N TYR A 96 -5.10 -13.88 -4.50
CA TYR A 96 -4.78 -15.25 -4.13
C TYR A 96 -3.58 -15.83 -4.90
N ASP A 97 -3.59 -15.72 -6.23
CA ASP A 97 -2.67 -16.43 -7.14
C ASP A 97 -1.88 -15.49 -8.05
N HIS A 98 -1.75 -14.22 -7.68
CA HIS A 98 -1.02 -13.22 -8.46
C HIS A 98 -1.54 -13.07 -9.91
N MET A 99 -2.84 -13.34 -10.11
CA MET A 99 -3.51 -13.42 -11.42
C MET A 99 -2.98 -14.50 -12.38
N VAL A 100 -2.22 -15.48 -11.88
CA VAL A 100 -1.64 -16.53 -12.73
C VAL A 100 -2.70 -17.42 -13.38
N HIS A 101 -3.93 -17.44 -12.86
CA HIS A 101 -5.07 -18.04 -13.54
C HIS A 101 -5.33 -17.50 -14.95
N ASN A 102 -4.86 -16.29 -15.26
CA ASN A 102 -4.98 -15.68 -16.59
C ASN A 102 -3.77 -15.99 -17.50
N CYS A 103 -2.71 -16.58 -16.97
CA CYS A 103 -1.47 -16.87 -17.70
C CYS A 103 -1.46 -18.27 -18.36
N VAL A 104 -2.48 -19.08 -18.11
CA VAL A 104 -2.56 -20.49 -18.56
C VAL A 104 -3.94 -20.82 -19.11
N ASP A 105 -4.02 -21.79 -20.02
CA ASP A 105 -5.29 -22.23 -20.62
C ASP A 105 -6.20 -22.97 -19.63
N ALA A 106 -5.62 -23.62 -18.63
CA ALA A 106 -6.33 -24.37 -17.60
C ALA A 106 -5.64 -24.23 -16.24
N ASN A 107 -6.40 -23.77 -15.25
CA ASN A 107 -5.92 -23.54 -13.89
C ASN A 107 -5.78 -24.85 -13.12
N GLY A 108 -4.68 -24.99 -12.38
CA GLY A 108 -4.42 -26.11 -11.49
C GLY A 108 -3.08 -25.96 -10.76
N ASP A 109 -2.68 -27.00 -10.02
CA ASP A 109 -1.52 -26.96 -9.11
C ASP A 109 -0.18 -26.65 -9.80
N ASN A 110 -0.09 -26.79 -11.13
CA ASN A 110 1.12 -26.52 -11.91
C ASN A 110 1.10 -25.15 -12.64
N SER A 111 0.07 -24.32 -12.44
CA SER A 111 -0.11 -23.07 -13.20
C SER A 111 1.03 -22.07 -12.98
N ALA A 112 1.54 -21.96 -11.74
CA ALA A 112 2.69 -21.11 -11.42
C ALA A 112 3.93 -21.50 -12.23
N ALA A 113 4.32 -22.78 -12.17
CA ALA A 113 5.47 -23.31 -12.92
C ALA A 113 5.28 -23.16 -14.45
N ALA A 114 4.06 -23.36 -14.96
CA ALA A 114 3.76 -23.18 -16.38
C ALA A 114 3.89 -21.71 -16.83
N CYS A 115 3.38 -20.77 -16.03
CA CYS A 115 3.53 -19.34 -16.30
C CYS A 115 4.99 -18.88 -16.19
N ASN A 116 5.73 -19.40 -15.20
CA ASN A 116 7.17 -19.16 -15.05
C ASN A 116 7.98 -19.65 -16.26
N ALA A 117 7.62 -20.80 -16.82
CA ALA A 117 8.31 -21.36 -17.99
C ALA A 117 8.14 -20.50 -19.26
N THR A 118 7.01 -19.82 -19.43
CA THR A 118 6.76 -18.91 -20.56
C THR A 118 7.21 -17.47 -20.25
N GLY A 119 7.21 -17.10 -18.97
CA GLY A 119 7.42 -15.74 -18.50
C GLY A 119 6.31 -14.78 -18.94
N ASN A 120 5.08 -15.29 -19.16
CA ASN A 120 3.96 -14.51 -19.71
C ASN A 120 3.10 -13.81 -18.65
N HIS A 121 3.59 -13.69 -17.41
CA HIS A 121 2.87 -13.05 -16.30
C HIS A 121 2.22 -11.70 -16.66
N GLN A 122 2.88 -10.88 -17.49
CA GLN A 122 2.43 -9.54 -17.88
C GLN A 122 1.61 -9.51 -19.18
N ILE A 123 1.31 -10.67 -19.78
CA ILE A 123 0.45 -10.82 -20.96
C ILE A 123 -0.92 -11.34 -20.51
N ASP A 124 -1.99 -10.68 -20.95
CA ASP A 124 -3.37 -11.02 -20.62
C ASP A 124 -3.63 -11.18 -19.12
N SER A 125 -2.84 -10.50 -18.26
CA SER A 125 -2.83 -10.70 -16.80
C SER A 125 -4.17 -10.45 -16.11
N TYR A 126 -5.04 -9.69 -16.75
CA TYR A 126 -6.38 -9.33 -16.27
C TYR A 126 -7.33 -9.50 -17.44
N GLN A 127 -8.45 -10.18 -17.24
CA GLN A 127 -9.39 -10.53 -18.30
C GLN A 127 -10.83 -10.24 -17.85
N ASP A 128 -11.41 -11.13 -17.05
CA ASP A 128 -12.71 -10.92 -16.42
C ASP A 128 -12.51 -10.23 -15.06
N ALA A 129 -12.67 -8.91 -15.05
CA ALA A 129 -12.48 -8.10 -13.86
C ALA A 129 -13.30 -8.56 -12.64
N VAL A 130 -14.46 -9.21 -12.82
CA VAL A 130 -15.22 -9.75 -11.68
C VAL A 130 -14.53 -10.98 -11.10
N TYR A 131 -14.06 -11.89 -11.95
CA TYR A 131 -13.31 -13.06 -11.53
C TYR A 131 -11.94 -12.68 -10.94
N ASP A 132 -11.20 -11.80 -11.60
CA ASP A 132 -9.92 -11.27 -11.14
C ASP A 132 -10.07 -10.61 -9.75
N ALA A 133 -11.08 -9.76 -9.56
CA ALA A 133 -11.37 -9.14 -8.27
C ALA A 133 -11.78 -10.16 -7.20
N SER A 134 -12.40 -11.27 -7.58
CA SER A 134 -12.77 -12.35 -6.65
C SER A 134 -11.55 -13.08 -6.08
N MET A 135 -10.38 -13.02 -6.75
CA MET A 135 -9.14 -13.59 -6.20
C MET A 135 -8.66 -12.84 -4.96
N PHE A 136 -9.04 -11.57 -4.77
CA PHE A 136 -8.78 -10.85 -3.52
C PHE A 136 -9.65 -11.37 -2.38
N ASP A 137 -10.91 -11.75 -2.64
CA ASP A 137 -11.78 -12.38 -1.63
C ASP A 137 -11.33 -13.82 -1.31
N LYS A 138 -10.89 -14.56 -2.33
CA LYS A 138 -10.30 -15.89 -2.17
C LYS A 138 -9.06 -15.82 -1.29
N ASN A 139 -8.22 -14.80 -1.46
CA ASN A 139 -7.03 -14.58 -0.65
C ASN A 139 -7.37 -14.51 0.85
N LEU A 140 -8.39 -13.72 1.21
CA LEU A 140 -8.87 -13.62 2.60
C LEU A 140 -9.33 -14.98 3.13
N THR A 141 -10.10 -15.70 2.32
CA THR A 141 -10.68 -16.99 2.69
C THR A 141 -9.61 -18.05 2.96
N VAL A 142 -8.56 -18.08 2.13
CA VAL A 142 -7.44 -19.02 2.34
C VAL A 142 -6.59 -18.60 3.54
N ILE A 143 -6.28 -17.32 3.72
CA ILE A 143 -5.55 -16.87 4.92
C ILE A 143 -6.31 -17.27 6.20
N GLU A 144 -7.62 -17.03 6.25
CA GLU A 144 -8.46 -17.40 7.40
C GLU A 144 -8.58 -18.91 7.60
N SER A 145 -8.48 -19.73 6.55
CA SER A 145 -8.50 -21.19 6.72
C SER A 145 -7.24 -21.73 7.39
N TYR A 146 -6.09 -21.08 7.17
CA TYR A 146 -4.81 -21.42 7.78
C TYR A 146 -4.58 -20.74 9.15
N ILE A 147 -5.09 -19.52 9.34
CA ILE A 147 -5.05 -18.75 10.59
C ILE A 147 -6.48 -18.29 10.93
N PRO A 148 -7.31 -19.14 11.60
CA PRO A 148 -8.72 -18.85 11.85
C PRO A 148 -9.03 -17.58 12.65
N ASN A 149 -8.06 -17.08 13.42
CA ASN A 149 -8.18 -15.85 14.19
C ASN A 149 -7.38 -14.69 13.58
N VAL A 150 -7.03 -14.72 12.30
CA VAL A 150 -6.23 -13.67 11.63
C VAL A 150 -6.84 -12.27 11.80
N ASN A 151 -8.18 -12.17 11.82
CA ASN A 151 -8.90 -10.91 12.04
C ASN A 151 -8.75 -10.33 13.46
N SER A 152 -8.18 -11.07 14.41
CA SER A 152 -7.86 -10.56 15.75
C SER A 152 -6.57 -9.73 15.80
N TYR A 153 -5.75 -9.80 14.74
CA TYR A 153 -4.52 -9.02 14.62
C TYR A 153 -4.84 -7.63 14.06
N PRO A 154 -4.56 -6.53 14.79
CA PRO A 154 -4.86 -5.17 14.31
C PRO A 154 -4.06 -4.79 13.06
N ASN A 155 -2.89 -5.41 12.88
CA ASN A 155 -2.00 -5.27 11.73
C ASN A 155 -2.37 -6.19 10.55
N TYR A 156 -3.40 -7.03 10.67
CA TYR A 156 -3.98 -7.69 9.51
C TYR A 156 -4.92 -6.72 8.78
N LYS A 157 -4.49 -6.25 7.61
CA LYS A 157 -5.19 -5.28 6.76
C LYS A 157 -5.59 -5.88 5.42
N GLY A 158 -5.66 -7.22 5.31
CA GLY A 158 -5.99 -7.91 4.07
C GLY A 158 -7.32 -7.49 3.44
N ALA A 159 -8.33 -7.12 4.23
CA ALA A 159 -9.62 -6.65 3.72
C ALA A 159 -9.69 -5.13 3.42
N LYS A 160 -8.57 -4.41 3.59
CA LYS A 160 -8.52 -2.93 3.59
C LYS A 160 -7.45 -2.37 2.68
N LEU A 161 -6.27 -2.99 2.65
CA LEU A 161 -5.15 -2.60 1.81
C LEU A 161 -4.93 -3.65 0.72
N ALA A 162 -4.89 -3.19 -0.52
CA ALA A 162 -4.57 -4.05 -1.66
C ALA A 162 -3.51 -3.41 -2.56
N ARG A 163 -2.83 -4.27 -3.32
CA ARG A 163 -2.01 -3.89 -4.46
C ARG A 163 -2.29 -4.87 -5.58
N LEU A 164 -2.42 -4.38 -6.80
CA LEU A 164 -2.67 -5.24 -7.97
C LEU A 164 -1.35 -5.85 -8.43
N PRO A 165 -1.31 -7.17 -8.69
CA PRO A 165 -0.21 -7.78 -9.42
C PRO A 165 0.20 -6.96 -10.65
N TYR A 166 1.51 -6.78 -10.83
CA TYR A 166 2.16 -6.09 -11.95
C TYR A 166 1.90 -4.57 -12.08
N THR A 167 0.97 -3.99 -11.31
CA THR A 167 0.34 -2.71 -11.68
C THR A 167 0.63 -1.60 -10.68
N ASN A 168 1.32 -0.54 -11.12
CA ASN A 168 1.50 0.69 -10.33
C ASN A 168 0.25 1.58 -10.37
N SER A 169 -0.82 1.10 -9.74
CA SER A 169 -2.11 1.79 -9.64
C SER A 169 -2.38 2.30 -8.23
N TRP A 170 -2.97 3.48 -8.13
CA TRP A 170 -3.27 4.16 -6.88
C TRP A 170 -4.76 4.44 -6.78
N ARG A 171 -5.32 4.13 -5.60
CA ARG A 171 -6.67 4.45 -5.18
C ARG A 171 -6.61 4.77 -3.69
N VAL A 172 -6.19 6.01 -3.38
CA VAL A 172 -5.95 6.43 -1.99
C VAL A 172 -7.13 7.24 -1.49
N THR A 173 -7.52 8.26 -2.24
CA THR A 173 -8.70 9.10 -1.95
C THR A 173 -9.42 9.48 -3.25
N LYS A 174 -10.60 10.11 -3.15
CA LYS A 174 -11.39 10.59 -4.29
C LYS A 174 -10.54 11.42 -5.26
N GLU A 175 -9.62 12.24 -4.75
CA GLU A 175 -8.76 13.13 -5.54
C GLU A 175 -7.36 12.54 -5.78
N PHE A 176 -6.97 11.49 -5.05
CA PHE A 176 -5.69 10.80 -5.23
C PHE A 176 -5.87 9.40 -5.82
N GLN A 177 -5.91 9.34 -7.15
CA GLN A 177 -6.06 8.11 -7.93
C GLN A 177 -5.20 8.17 -9.20
N SER A 178 -4.64 7.04 -9.61
CA SER A 178 -3.92 6.90 -10.87
C SER A 178 -3.86 5.43 -11.31
N ASN A 179 -3.50 5.19 -12.57
CA ASN A 179 -3.48 3.86 -13.17
C ASN A 179 -2.14 3.57 -13.83
N GLY A 180 -1.70 2.32 -13.77
CA GLY A 180 -0.61 1.82 -14.60
C GLY A 180 -1.06 1.57 -16.03
N LEU A 181 -1.07 2.60 -16.88
CA LEU A 181 -1.65 2.55 -18.23
C LEU A 181 -0.85 1.71 -19.25
N CYS A 182 0.31 1.18 -18.84
CA CYS A 182 1.14 0.27 -19.60
C CYS A 182 1.54 -0.99 -18.80
N ALA A 183 0.89 -1.25 -17.67
CA ALA A 183 1.35 -2.25 -16.71
C ALA A 183 1.35 -3.68 -17.27
N THR A 184 0.32 -4.00 -18.06
CA THR A 184 0.11 -5.30 -18.67
C THR A 184 -0.26 -5.15 -20.13
N SER A 185 -0.04 -6.20 -20.92
CA SER A 185 -0.14 -6.18 -22.38
C SER A 185 -1.09 -7.26 -22.87
N ASP A 186 -1.58 -7.11 -24.10
CA ASP A 186 -2.40 -8.13 -24.77
C ASP A 186 -1.55 -9.05 -25.67
N ASP A 187 -0.30 -8.69 -25.96
CA ASP A 187 0.49 -9.36 -27.01
C ASP A 187 2.00 -9.45 -26.74
N PHE A 188 2.67 -8.32 -26.47
CA PHE A 188 4.12 -8.25 -26.31
C PHE A 188 4.53 -7.83 -24.91
N LYS A 189 5.64 -8.39 -24.42
CA LYS A 189 6.30 -7.92 -23.20
C LYS A 189 7.04 -6.60 -23.50
N PRO A 190 7.25 -5.73 -22.50
CA PRO A 190 7.88 -4.42 -22.71
C PRO A 190 9.26 -4.43 -23.37
N TRP A 191 10.00 -5.55 -23.28
CA TRP A 191 11.32 -5.73 -23.86
C TRP A 191 11.33 -6.52 -25.18
N GLU A 192 10.16 -6.93 -25.69
CA GLU A 192 10.05 -7.65 -26.96
C GLU A 192 9.95 -6.70 -28.15
N ALA A 193 10.49 -7.13 -29.28
CA ALA A 193 10.41 -6.35 -30.52
C ALA A 193 8.95 -6.24 -30.98
N GLY A 194 8.47 -5.01 -31.15
CA GLY A 194 7.08 -4.73 -31.55
C GLY A 194 6.20 -4.21 -30.43
N TYR A 195 6.68 -4.21 -29.17
CA TYR A 195 5.94 -3.63 -28.06
C TYR A 195 5.64 -2.14 -28.29
N ILE A 196 4.38 -1.77 -28.10
CA ILE A 196 3.89 -0.39 -28.13
C ILE A 196 3.02 -0.21 -26.89
N CYS A 197 3.27 0.85 -26.13
CA CYS A 197 2.28 1.34 -25.18
C CYS A 197 1.69 2.67 -25.67
N ASP A 198 0.36 2.73 -25.70
CA ASP A 198 -0.41 3.95 -25.87
C ASP A 198 -1.29 4.18 -24.63
N PRO A 199 -0.89 5.08 -23.71
CA PRO A 199 -1.69 5.40 -22.52
C PRO A 199 -3.08 5.97 -22.82
N GLU A 200 -3.32 6.54 -24.01
CA GLU A 200 -4.64 7.04 -24.41
C GLU A 200 -5.56 5.90 -24.87
N ASN A 201 -4.97 4.80 -25.36
CA ASN A 201 -5.67 3.60 -25.83
C ASN A 201 -5.06 2.34 -25.17
N PRO A 202 -5.19 2.18 -23.84
CA PRO A 202 -4.53 1.10 -23.13
C PRO A 202 -5.03 -0.29 -23.56
N SER A 203 -4.21 -1.31 -23.31
CA SER A 203 -4.51 -2.72 -23.55
C SER A 203 -5.82 -3.17 -22.89
N ASN A 204 -6.42 -4.25 -23.39
CA ASN A 204 -7.61 -4.82 -22.76
C ASN A 204 -7.30 -5.29 -21.35
N SER A 205 -6.11 -5.84 -21.13
CA SER A 205 -5.65 -6.21 -19.80
C SER A 205 -5.61 -5.03 -18.83
N VAL A 206 -5.06 -3.88 -19.24
CA VAL A 206 -5.07 -2.66 -18.41
C VAL A 206 -6.50 -2.17 -18.14
N LYS A 207 -7.39 -2.21 -19.13
CA LYS A 207 -8.81 -1.83 -18.93
C LYS A 207 -9.51 -2.75 -17.93
N ALA A 208 -9.18 -4.04 -17.92
CA ALA A 208 -9.69 -4.99 -16.93
C ALA A 208 -9.13 -4.69 -15.54
N SER A 209 -7.83 -4.41 -15.41
CA SER A 209 -7.20 -4.08 -14.12
C SER A 209 -7.76 -2.80 -13.49
N ILE A 210 -8.11 -1.79 -14.30
CA ILE A 210 -8.81 -0.58 -13.83
C ILE A 210 -10.19 -0.93 -13.23
N LYS A 211 -10.94 -1.83 -13.88
CA LYS A 211 -12.24 -2.29 -13.36
C LYS A 211 -12.07 -3.11 -12.08
N VAL A 212 -11.02 -3.93 -11.97
CA VAL A 212 -10.68 -4.64 -10.73
C VAL A 212 -10.47 -3.64 -9.60
N ALA A 213 -9.66 -2.60 -9.82
CA ALA A 213 -9.43 -1.54 -8.85
C ALA A 213 -10.73 -0.87 -8.39
N ASP A 214 -11.63 -0.54 -9.32
CA ASP A 214 -12.92 0.07 -9.00
C ASP A 214 -13.83 -0.89 -8.18
N ILE A 215 -13.84 -2.19 -8.49
CA ILE A 215 -14.57 -3.22 -7.73
C ILE A 215 -14.04 -3.28 -6.29
N LEU A 216 -12.72 -3.31 -6.11
CA LEU A 216 -12.08 -3.37 -4.80
C LEU A 216 -12.36 -2.10 -3.98
N ASN A 217 -12.23 -0.91 -4.56
CA ASN A 217 -12.52 0.34 -3.85
C ASN A 217 -13.96 0.43 -3.37
N ASN A 218 -14.90 -0.08 -4.17
CA ASN A 218 -16.31 -0.13 -3.78
C ASN A 218 -16.56 -1.07 -2.59
N LYS A 219 -15.63 -2.00 -2.32
CA LYS A 219 -15.56 -2.80 -1.07
C LYS A 219 -14.75 -2.13 0.06
N ASN A 220 -14.36 -0.86 -0.09
CA ASN A 220 -13.52 -0.06 0.81
C ASN A 220 -12.02 -0.39 0.80
N TYR A 221 -11.51 -1.07 -0.23
CA TYR A 221 -10.06 -1.17 -0.35
C TYR A 221 -9.43 0.18 -0.66
N ILE A 222 -8.25 0.39 -0.08
CA ILE A 222 -7.29 1.43 -0.46
C ILE A 222 -6.15 0.74 -1.19
N MET A 223 -5.70 1.34 -2.28
CA MET A 223 -4.67 0.75 -3.14
C MET A 223 -3.49 1.70 -3.30
N HIS A 224 -2.30 1.16 -3.09
CA HIS A 224 -1.05 1.89 -3.22
C HIS A 224 -0.16 1.19 -4.24
N GLY A 225 0.38 1.98 -5.16
CA GLY A 225 1.47 1.56 -6.02
C GLY A 225 2.82 1.75 -5.32
N TRP A 226 3.84 2.18 -6.07
CA TRP A 226 5.17 2.44 -5.56
C TRP A 226 5.88 3.60 -6.28
N ASP A 227 6.86 4.18 -5.60
CA ASP A 227 7.71 5.27 -6.09
C ASP A 227 9.03 4.77 -6.66
N VAL A 228 9.61 3.75 -6.01
CA VAL A 228 10.83 3.07 -6.43
C VAL A 228 10.66 1.56 -6.28
N ASP A 229 11.38 0.80 -7.09
CA ASP A 229 11.43 -0.65 -7.04
C ASP A 229 12.88 -1.09 -6.76
N TRP A 230 13.11 -1.74 -5.62
CA TRP A 230 14.41 -2.31 -5.28
C TRP A 230 14.55 -3.66 -5.96
N ALA A 231 15.02 -3.61 -7.20
CA ALA A 231 15.14 -4.76 -8.09
C ALA A 231 16.59 -5.02 -8.53
N PRO A 232 16.87 -6.18 -9.14
CA PRO A 232 18.08 -6.40 -9.93
C PRO A 232 18.37 -5.26 -10.90
N GLU A 233 19.56 -4.67 -10.83
CA GLU A 233 20.04 -3.70 -11.83
C GLU A 233 20.22 -4.35 -13.21
N ASN A 234 20.38 -5.68 -13.26
CA ASN A 234 20.47 -6.44 -14.50
C ASN A 234 19.76 -7.79 -14.39
N TRP A 235 18.58 -7.90 -15.00
CA TRP A 235 17.84 -9.16 -15.07
C TRP A 235 18.41 -10.18 -16.09
N GLY A 236 19.32 -9.77 -16.98
CA GLY A 236 19.87 -10.61 -18.05
C GLY A 236 21.11 -11.44 -17.68
N ILE A 237 21.61 -11.33 -16.45
CA ILE A 237 22.74 -12.17 -15.96
C ILE A 237 22.23 -13.48 -15.35
N ALA A 238 23.10 -14.48 -15.21
CA ALA A 238 22.72 -15.81 -14.73
C ALA A 238 22.08 -15.82 -13.32
N ASN A 239 22.58 -14.97 -12.42
CA ASN A 239 22.10 -14.84 -11.04
C ASN A 239 21.60 -13.40 -10.83
N PRO A 240 20.43 -13.02 -11.37
CA PRO A 240 19.98 -11.63 -11.40
C PRO A 240 19.83 -11.02 -10.01
N ALA A 241 19.41 -11.80 -9.00
CA ALA A 241 19.30 -11.30 -7.62
C ALA A 241 20.64 -10.77 -7.07
N ASN A 242 21.78 -11.26 -7.56
CA ASN A 242 23.09 -10.76 -7.17
C ASN A 242 23.30 -9.29 -7.58
N SER A 243 22.57 -8.81 -8.59
CA SER A 243 22.66 -7.41 -9.04
C SER A 243 21.68 -6.47 -8.34
N LEU A 244 20.98 -6.89 -7.29
CA LEU A 244 20.15 -5.99 -6.48
C LEU A 244 20.98 -4.75 -6.07
N THR A 245 20.44 -3.54 -6.25
CA THR A 245 21.14 -2.28 -5.98
C THR A 245 21.79 -2.28 -4.58
N GLU A 246 23.01 -1.79 -4.47
CA GLU A 246 23.70 -1.65 -3.18
C GLU A 246 23.02 -0.59 -2.30
N ALA A 247 23.07 -0.77 -0.97
CA ALA A 247 22.32 0.05 -0.02
C ALA A 247 22.53 1.57 -0.18
N GLU A 248 23.78 2.02 -0.33
CA GLU A 248 24.08 3.45 -0.52
C GLU A 248 23.53 4.00 -1.82
N GLN A 249 23.61 3.23 -2.90
CA GLN A 249 23.07 3.63 -4.18
C GLN A 249 21.54 3.66 -4.13
N PHE A 250 20.93 2.67 -3.49
CA PHE A 250 19.48 2.61 -3.32
C PHE A 250 18.97 3.79 -2.47
N LEU A 251 19.69 4.19 -1.41
CA LEU A 251 19.36 5.42 -0.67
C LEU A 251 19.40 6.66 -1.58
N SER A 252 20.31 6.72 -2.56
CA SER A 252 20.31 7.84 -3.52
C SER A 252 19.10 7.81 -4.47
N TYR A 253 18.52 6.64 -4.75
CA TYR A 253 17.25 6.53 -5.48
C TYR A 253 16.08 7.03 -4.63
N ILE A 254 16.06 6.73 -3.33
CA ILE A 254 15.07 7.29 -2.39
C ILE A 254 15.15 8.82 -2.37
N ASP A 255 16.36 9.35 -2.25
CA ASP A 255 16.61 10.81 -2.25
C ASP A 255 16.10 11.46 -3.55
N ALA A 256 16.30 10.79 -4.69
CA ALA A 256 15.86 11.28 -6.00
C ALA A 256 14.34 11.18 -6.20
N ALA A 257 13.67 10.19 -5.59
CA ALA A 257 12.23 9.98 -5.69
C ALA A 257 11.43 10.93 -4.79
N MET A 258 12.04 11.44 -3.72
CA MET A 258 11.39 12.29 -2.74
C MET A 258 10.83 13.56 -3.39
N ASN A 259 9.52 13.78 -3.27
CA ASN A 259 8.80 14.93 -3.84
C ASN A 259 9.04 15.15 -5.36
N SER A 260 9.32 14.07 -6.10
CA SER A 260 9.70 14.16 -7.53
C SER A 260 8.65 13.64 -8.49
N CYS A 261 7.45 13.28 -7.99
CA CYS A 261 6.44 12.54 -8.75
C CYS A 261 7.03 11.28 -9.42
N ALA A 262 7.75 10.48 -8.64
CA ALA A 262 8.44 9.29 -9.10
C ALA A 262 7.54 8.29 -9.87
N PRO A 263 6.27 8.02 -9.46
CA PRO A 263 5.44 7.02 -10.14
C PRO A 263 5.16 7.36 -11.61
N ALA A 264 5.06 8.63 -11.98
CA ALA A 264 4.89 9.03 -13.38
C ALA A 264 6.16 8.82 -14.22
N ASN A 265 7.33 8.89 -13.57
CA ASN A 265 8.64 8.98 -14.22
C ASN A 265 9.49 7.71 -14.12
N ILE A 266 9.15 6.78 -13.23
CA ILE A 266 9.85 5.51 -13.01
C ILE A 266 9.98 4.70 -14.32
N MET A 267 11.04 3.91 -14.41
CA MET A 267 11.26 2.92 -15.46
C MET A 267 11.33 1.51 -14.83
N PRO A 268 10.95 0.45 -15.54
CA PRO A 268 10.48 0.40 -16.93
C PRO A 268 9.07 1.00 -17.14
N VAL A 269 8.64 1.13 -18.41
CA VAL A 269 7.37 1.77 -18.78
C VAL A 269 6.14 1.11 -18.15
N ASN A 270 6.17 -0.20 -17.95
CA ASN A 270 5.11 -0.96 -17.29
C ASN A 270 5.05 -0.73 -15.77
N SER A 271 6.06 -0.09 -15.17
CA SER A 271 6.03 0.31 -13.75
C SER A 271 5.49 1.73 -13.55
N LYS A 272 5.17 2.47 -14.62
CA LYS A 272 4.67 3.84 -14.53
C LYS A 272 3.23 3.90 -14.05
N SER A 273 2.91 5.00 -13.37
CA SER A 273 1.56 5.50 -13.13
C SER A 273 1.41 6.85 -13.83
N GLN A 274 1.03 6.84 -15.10
CA GLN A 274 1.19 7.97 -16.04
C GLN A 274 0.40 9.20 -15.62
N ASN A 275 -0.77 9.00 -15.02
CA ASN A 275 -1.67 10.06 -14.57
C ASN A 275 -1.60 10.26 -13.04
N PHE A 276 -0.46 9.98 -12.42
CA PHE A 276 -0.24 10.24 -11.00
C PHE A 276 -0.42 11.73 -10.69
N PRO A 277 -1.22 12.12 -9.68
CA PRO A 277 -1.42 13.52 -9.32
C PRO A 277 -0.19 14.05 -8.57
N CYS A 278 0.80 14.56 -9.29
CA CYS A 278 2.10 14.98 -8.75
C CYS A 278 2.03 16.03 -7.63
N ASP A 279 0.96 16.83 -7.59
CA ASP A 279 0.76 17.88 -6.58
C ASP A 279 -0.07 17.41 -5.38
N THR A 280 -0.36 16.11 -5.26
CA THR A 280 -1.19 15.59 -4.16
C THR A 280 -0.50 15.79 -2.80
N PRO A 281 -1.14 16.48 -1.84
CA PRO A 281 -0.55 16.72 -0.53
C PRO A 281 -0.33 15.43 0.28
N GLN A 282 -1.06 14.36 -0.04
CA GLN A 282 -0.93 13.09 0.68
C GLN A 282 0.35 12.31 0.35
N HIS A 283 1.09 12.69 -0.70
CA HIS A 283 2.33 12.04 -1.14
C HIS A 283 3.60 12.83 -0.78
N VAL A 284 3.45 14.09 -0.36
CA VAL A 284 4.58 14.93 0.07
C VAL A 284 5.35 14.28 1.22
N ASP A 285 6.68 14.33 1.12
CA ASP A 285 7.66 13.81 2.07
C ASP A 285 7.56 12.28 2.31
N LYS A 286 7.05 11.53 1.32
CA LYS A 286 6.89 10.07 1.38
C LYS A 286 7.51 9.38 0.17
N VAL A 287 8.03 8.18 0.41
CA VAL A 287 8.48 7.26 -0.65
C VAL A 287 8.01 5.85 -0.32
N VAL A 288 7.23 5.24 -1.22
CA VAL A 288 6.82 3.84 -1.16
C VAL A 288 7.80 3.00 -1.96
N VAL A 289 8.48 2.08 -1.28
CA VAL A 289 9.44 1.15 -1.87
C VAL A 289 8.75 -0.17 -2.16
N LEU A 290 8.75 -0.60 -3.41
CA LEU A 290 8.48 -1.99 -3.79
C LEU A 290 9.78 -2.81 -3.73
N THR A 291 9.68 -4.05 -3.27
CA THR A 291 10.66 -5.12 -3.46
C THR A 291 9.94 -6.46 -3.27
N HIS A 292 10.62 -7.57 -3.52
CA HIS A 292 10.01 -8.90 -3.43
C HIS A 292 10.79 -9.81 -2.49
N ALA A 293 10.10 -10.65 -1.72
CA ALA A 293 10.76 -11.52 -0.73
C ALA A 293 11.74 -12.51 -1.38
N PHE A 294 11.39 -13.05 -2.54
CA PHE A 294 12.23 -13.99 -3.29
C PHE A 294 13.58 -13.41 -3.77
N LEU A 295 13.80 -12.09 -3.71
CA LEU A 295 15.09 -11.48 -4.03
C LEU A 295 16.12 -11.66 -2.91
N TYR A 296 15.70 -12.17 -1.75
CA TYR A 296 16.52 -12.32 -0.54
C TYR A 296 16.74 -13.79 -0.14
N GLU A 297 16.54 -14.74 -1.06
CA GLU A 297 16.91 -16.15 -0.87
C GLU A 297 18.17 -16.53 -1.66
N ASP A 298 18.93 -17.49 -1.13
CA ASP A 298 19.89 -18.25 -1.94
C ASP A 298 19.13 -19.35 -2.68
N GLY A 299 18.99 -19.24 -4.00
CA GLY A 299 18.09 -20.09 -4.75
C GLY A 299 18.16 -19.89 -6.27
N LYS A 300 17.05 -20.13 -6.96
CA LYS A 300 16.97 -20.15 -8.44
C LYS A 300 17.32 -18.81 -9.11
N ARG A 301 17.36 -17.72 -8.34
CA ARG A 301 17.65 -16.35 -8.82
C ARG A 301 19.05 -15.84 -8.44
N GLY A 302 19.81 -16.59 -7.66
CA GLY A 302 21.15 -16.20 -7.18
C GLY A 302 21.32 -16.36 -5.67
N GLU A 303 22.30 -15.67 -5.12
CA GLU A 303 22.71 -15.67 -3.72
C GLU A 303 22.06 -14.50 -2.95
N GLY A 304 20.73 -14.40 -3.02
CA GLY A 304 19.98 -13.30 -2.43
C GLY A 304 20.05 -13.27 -0.90
N PHE A 305 20.07 -14.41 -0.22
CA PHE A 305 20.22 -14.42 1.24
C PHE A 305 21.62 -13.95 1.63
N THR A 306 22.65 -14.54 1.01
CA THR A 306 24.04 -14.25 1.32
C THR A 306 24.41 -12.80 0.96
N ARG A 307 23.85 -12.24 -0.12
CA ARG A 307 24.28 -10.94 -0.64
C ARG A 307 23.30 -9.80 -0.38
N ASN A 308 21.99 -10.05 -0.36
CA ASN A 308 20.98 -8.98 -0.30
C ASN A 308 20.43 -8.72 1.11
N ILE A 309 20.39 -9.72 2.01
CA ILE A 309 20.04 -9.48 3.42
C ILE A 309 21.00 -8.46 4.08
N PRO A 310 22.33 -8.52 3.87
CA PRO A 310 23.23 -7.47 4.36
C PRO A 310 22.96 -6.08 3.75
N LYS A 311 22.48 -6.00 2.50
CA LYS A 311 22.11 -4.72 1.86
C LYS A 311 20.89 -4.13 2.54
N LEU A 312 19.85 -4.93 2.81
CA LEU A 312 18.67 -4.49 3.56
C LEU A 312 19.06 -3.96 4.94
N ALA A 313 19.83 -4.74 5.71
CA ALA A 313 20.29 -4.34 7.05
C ALA A 313 21.07 -3.01 7.01
N LYS A 314 21.96 -2.86 6.03
CA LYS A 314 22.74 -1.63 5.83
C LYS A 314 21.85 -0.45 5.42
N PHE A 315 20.91 -0.65 4.50
CA PHE A 315 19.96 0.38 4.06
C PHE A 315 19.13 0.91 5.22
N LEU A 316 18.53 0.03 6.03
CA LEU A 316 17.74 0.39 7.21
C LEU A 316 18.54 1.30 8.16
N LYS A 317 19.83 0.99 8.35
CA LYS A 317 20.74 1.80 9.17
C LYS A 317 21.02 3.16 8.53
N ILE A 318 21.52 3.20 7.29
CA ILE A 318 21.98 4.45 6.67
C ILE A 318 20.82 5.41 6.34
N ALA A 319 19.62 4.90 6.07
CA ALA A 319 18.44 5.72 5.86
C ALA A 319 18.03 6.44 7.17
N LYS A 320 18.05 5.74 8.31
CA LYS A 320 17.82 6.35 9.64
C LYS A 320 18.90 7.39 9.97
N GLU A 321 20.17 7.08 9.70
CA GLU A 321 21.29 8.01 9.89
C GLU A 321 21.14 9.26 9.00
N ALA A 322 20.57 9.12 7.80
CA ALA A 322 20.25 10.22 6.89
C ALA A 322 19.00 11.02 7.29
N GLY A 323 18.30 10.64 8.37
CA GLY A 323 17.15 11.35 8.91
C GLY A 323 15.78 10.88 8.40
N TYR A 324 15.72 9.76 7.67
CA TYR A 324 14.45 9.13 7.31
C TYR A 324 13.85 8.36 8.49
N VAL A 325 12.52 8.33 8.55
CA VAL A 325 11.76 7.40 9.38
C VAL A 325 11.12 6.33 8.50
N PHE A 326 10.74 5.20 9.11
CA PHE A 326 10.04 4.12 8.43
C PHE A 326 8.66 3.96 9.04
N ASP A 327 7.66 3.69 8.20
CA ASP A 327 6.28 3.47 8.61
C ASP A 327 5.60 2.46 7.69
N THR A 328 4.38 2.05 8.05
CA THR A 328 3.57 1.07 7.30
C THR A 328 2.41 1.73 6.58
N LEU A 329 1.93 1.11 5.50
CA LEU A 329 0.94 1.73 4.61
C LEU A 329 -0.45 1.95 5.24
N ASP A 330 -0.76 1.31 6.36
CA ASP A 330 -1.95 1.61 7.15
C ASP A 330 -1.88 2.99 7.83
N ASN A 331 -0.70 3.60 7.90
CA ASN A 331 -0.48 4.99 8.34
C ASN A 331 -0.13 5.93 7.18
N TYR A 332 -0.24 5.48 5.92
CA TYR A 332 0.04 6.33 4.77
C TYR A 332 -0.87 7.56 4.74
N THR A 333 -2.17 7.35 4.98
CA THR A 333 -3.06 8.41 5.47
C THR A 333 -3.05 8.34 7.01
N PRO A 334 -2.74 9.43 7.73
CA PRO A 334 -2.62 9.40 9.18
C PRO A 334 -3.90 8.96 9.89
N GLN A 335 -3.79 8.24 11.00
CA GLN A 335 -4.95 7.88 11.82
C GLN A 335 -5.51 9.10 12.55
N TRP A 336 -6.82 9.21 12.64
CA TRP A 336 -7.49 10.24 13.44
C TRP A 336 -7.22 10.02 14.94
N ALA A 337 -6.90 11.09 15.67
CA ALA A 337 -6.66 11.03 17.10
C ALA A 337 -7.34 12.18 17.86
N VAL A 338 -7.91 11.86 19.03
CA VAL A 338 -8.52 12.85 19.94
C VAL A 338 -7.44 13.77 20.50
N GLY A 339 -7.70 15.08 20.48
CA GLY A 339 -6.79 16.11 20.97
C GLY A 339 -5.89 16.73 19.89
N ASP A 340 -5.78 16.10 18.72
CA ASP A 340 -5.02 16.65 17.60
C ASP A 340 -5.75 17.86 16.99
N SER A 341 -4.96 18.83 16.51
CA SER A 341 -5.47 20.00 15.79
C SER A 341 -5.34 19.72 14.30
N TYR A 342 -6.46 19.80 13.58
CA TYR A 342 -6.53 19.63 12.13
C TYR A 342 -6.86 20.96 11.46
N ALA A 343 -6.14 21.29 10.40
CA ALA A 343 -6.48 22.36 9.48
C ALA A 343 -7.58 21.92 8.51
N GLU A 344 -8.28 22.87 7.89
CA GLU A 344 -9.16 22.56 6.76
C GLU A 344 -8.34 21.93 5.63
N GLY A 345 -8.82 20.82 5.09
CA GLY A 345 -8.12 20.06 4.06
C GLY A 345 -7.22 18.93 4.57
N ASP A 346 -6.96 18.83 5.87
CA ASP A 346 -6.16 17.73 6.44
C ASP A 346 -6.85 16.37 6.23
N PHE A 347 -6.04 15.32 6.07
CA PHE A 347 -6.50 13.96 5.76
C PHE A 347 -6.31 13.04 6.96
N VAL A 348 -7.32 12.23 7.25
CA VAL A 348 -7.23 11.19 8.28
C VAL A 348 -7.93 9.91 7.85
N THR A 349 -7.57 8.80 8.47
CA THR A 349 -8.39 7.58 8.49
C THR A 349 -9.07 7.39 9.84
N HIS A 350 -10.32 6.95 9.81
CA HIS A 350 -11.08 6.55 10.99
C HIS A 350 -11.97 5.36 10.64
N ASP A 351 -11.91 4.28 11.42
CA ASP A 351 -12.57 3.00 11.12
C ASP A 351 -12.32 2.49 9.68
N ASP A 352 -11.06 2.59 9.23
CA ASP A 352 -10.58 2.27 7.89
C ASP A 352 -11.25 3.05 6.74
N ILE A 353 -11.90 4.19 7.03
CA ILE A 353 -12.45 5.12 6.04
C ILE A 353 -11.62 6.39 6.03
N SER A 354 -11.25 6.87 4.84
CA SER A 354 -10.52 8.12 4.64
C SER A 354 -11.46 9.32 4.67
N TYR A 355 -11.06 10.36 5.39
CA TYR A 355 -11.78 11.62 5.54
C TYR A 355 -10.87 12.82 5.29
N ARG A 356 -11.48 13.93 4.85
CA ARG A 356 -10.85 15.26 4.79
C ARG A 356 -11.55 16.20 5.78
N ALA A 357 -10.78 16.97 6.54
CA ALA A 357 -11.34 17.99 7.43
C ALA A 357 -12.03 19.07 6.59
N ALA A 358 -13.31 19.32 6.87
CA ALA A 358 -14.12 20.34 6.21
C ALA A 358 -13.82 21.75 6.75
N VAL A 359 -13.38 21.83 8.01
CA VAL A 359 -13.02 23.07 8.71
C VAL A 359 -11.91 22.78 9.72
N ALA A 360 -11.11 23.80 10.05
CA ALA A 360 -10.10 23.67 11.08
C ALA A 360 -10.73 23.48 12.47
N HIS A 361 -10.27 22.49 13.24
CA HIS A 361 -10.80 22.18 14.56
C HIS A 361 -9.80 21.35 15.40
N VAL A 362 -10.10 21.19 16.69
CA VAL A 362 -9.41 20.23 17.57
C VAL A 362 -10.31 19.01 17.74
N ALA A 363 -9.78 17.83 17.50
CA ALA A 363 -10.54 16.58 17.55
C ALA A 363 -11.00 16.25 18.97
N GLN A 364 -12.26 15.84 19.09
CA GLN A 364 -12.90 15.42 20.33
C GLN A 364 -13.54 14.04 20.15
N GLY A 365 -13.63 13.26 21.22
CA GLY A 365 -14.09 11.88 21.16
C GLY A 365 -15.52 11.72 20.62
N ASP A 366 -16.40 12.68 20.87
CA ASP A 366 -17.79 12.71 20.41
C ASP A 366 -17.97 13.35 19.02
N TRP A 367 -16.89 13.87 18.42
CA TRP A 367 -16.87 14.52 17.10
C TRP A 367 -16.00 13.77 16.07
N ALA A 368 -15.93 12.45 16.20
CA ALA A 368 -15.19 11.60 15.27
C ALA A 368 -15.69 11.73 13.82
N PRO A 369 -14.84 11.48 12.81
CA PRO A 369 -15.24 11.41 11.41
C PRO A 369 -16.35 10.37 11.19
N SER A 370 -17.39 10.73 10.43
CA SER A 370 -18.52 9.84 10.17
C SER A 370 -19.29 10.25 8.91
N SER A 371 -20.25 9.42 8.49
CA SER A 371 -21.16 9.69 7.37
C SER A 371 -22.16 10.82 7.62
N THR A 372 -22.18 11.42 8.81
CA THR A 372 -23.05 12.56 9.18
C THR A 372 -22.27 13.72 9.80
N SER A 373 -20.94 13.63 9.82
CA SER A 373 -20.10 14.66 10.42
C SER A 373 -20.14 15.95 9.60
N SER A 374 -20.22 17.10 10.27
CA SER A 374 -20.03 18.42 9.66
C SER A 374 -18.57 18.86 9.62
N LEU A 375 -17.69 18.19 10.38
CA LEU A 375 -16.26 18.51 10.48
C LEU A 375 -15.41 17.73 9.48
N TRP A 376 -15.96 16.65 8.92
CA TRP A 376 -15.24 15.68 8.10
C TRP A 376 -16.07 15.30 6.88
N LEU A 377 -15.41 15.16 5.73
CA LEU A 377 -16.01 14.68 4.48
C LEU A 377 -15.41 13.33 4.12
N ASN A 378 -16.23 12.37 3.72
CA ASN A 378 -15.78 11.09 3.20
C ASN A 378 -15.08 11.30 1.85
N ILE A 379 -13.87 10.79 1.72
CA ILE A 379 -13.04 10.91 0.52
C ILE A 379 -12.57 9.55 0.01
N MET A 380 -13.27 8.47 0.33
CA MET A 380 -12.92 7.16 -0.23
C MET A 380 -12.97 7.21 -1.77
N PRO A 381 -12.05 6.52 -2.48
CA PRO A 381 -11.96 6.51 -3.94
C PRO A 381 -13.04 5.61 -4.58
N LYS A 382 -14.29 5.74 -4.15
CA LYS A 382 -15.42 4.93 -4.60
C LYS A 382 -16.06 5.48 -5.85
N THR A 383 -16.57 4.58 -6.68
CA THR A 383 -17.47 4.94 -7.78
C THR A 383 -18.94 4.77 -7.40
N VAL A 384 -19.26 4.00 -6.35
CA VAL A 384 -20.63 3.95 -5.80
C VAL A 384 -20.98 5.23 -5.03
N TRP A 385 -22.20 5.71 -5.22
CA TRP A 385 -22.71 6.86 -4.45
C TRP A 385 -22.64 6.55 -2.96
N THR A 386 -21.99 7.45 -2.23
CA THR A 386 -21.72 7.36 -0.80
C THR A 386 -22.14 8.67 -0.11
N LEU A 387 -22.59 8.57 1.15
CA LEU A 387 -22.97 9.71 1.99
C LEU A 387 -21.77 10.56 2.40
N ASN A 388 -22.03 11.85 2.63
CA ASN A 388 -21.08 12.83 3.12
C ASN A 388 -19.83 12.96 2.23
N VAL A 389 -20.02 12.79 0.93
CA VAL A 389 -18.98 13.00 -0.10
C VAL A 389 -19.24 14.33 -0.77
N SER A 390 -18.18 15.14 -0.92
CA SER A 390 -18.23 16.34 -1.76
C SER A 390 -18.06 15.95 -3.23
N TYR A 391 -19.16 15.84 -3.96
CA TYR A 391 -19.16 15.59 -5.40
C TYR A 391 -18.94 16.89 -6.18
N ASN A 392 -18.19 16.77 -7.28
CA ASN A 392 -18.00 17.83 -8.26
C ASN A 392 -18.97 17.64 -9.42
N GLN A 393 -19.34 18.74 -10.08
CA GLN A 393 -20.05 18.66 -11.35
C GLN A 393 -19.22 17.84 -12.36
N GLY A 394 -19.87 16.90 -13.04
CA GLY A 394 -19.21 15.99 -13.98
C GLY A 394 -18.78 14.65 -13.38
N ASP A 395 -18.77 14.50 -12.05
CA ASP A 395 -18.54 13.19 -11.42
C ASP A 395 -19.58 12.18 -11.90
N ILE A 396 -19.18 10.92 -12.03
CA ILE A 396 -20.08 9.82 -12.38
C ILE A 396 -20.15 8.85 -11.21
N VAL A 397 -21.35 8.55 -10.74
CA VAL A 397 -21.60 7.64 -9.63
C VAL A 397 -22.48 6.46 -10.04
N LEU A 398 -22.27 5.31 -9.40
CA LEU A 398 -23.14 4.14 -9.48
C LEU A 398 -24.13 4.14 -8.31
N TYR A 399 -25.41 4.01 -8.59
CA TYR A 399 -26.46 3.88 -7.58
C TYR A 399 -27.55 2.94 -8.07
N MET A 400 -27.90 1.91 -7.28
CA MET A 400 -28.86 0.87 -7.66
C MET A 400 -28.57 0.23 -9.04
N ASN A 401 -27.28 -0.05 -9.32
CA ASN A 401 -26.79 -0.61 -10.57
C ASN A 401 -27.00 0.29 -11.82
N GLU A 402 -27.24 1.58 -11.60
CA GLU A 402 -27.45 2.58 -12.65
C GLU A 402 -26.42 3.70 -12.52
N ARG A 403 -25.97 4.24 -13.67
CA ARG A 403 -24.97 5.31 -13.70
C ARG A 403 -25.66 6.67 -13.72
N TYR A 404 -25.11 7.61 -12.96
CA TYR A 404 -25.60 8.99 -12.90
C TYR A 404 -24.44 9.97 -13.04
N LEU A 405 -24.65 11.01 -13.85
CA LEU A 405 -23.81 12.20 -13.93
C LEU A 405 -24.23 13.20 -12.85
N VAL A 406 -23.28 13.75 -12.12
CA VAL A 406 -23.49 14.86 -11.18
C VAL A 406 -23.62 16.17 -11.96
N ASN A 407 -24.77 16.81 -11.86
CA ASN A 407 -25.09 18.05 -12.57
C ASN A 407 -24.54 19.31 -11.88
N THR A 408 -24.53 19.31 -10.54
CA THR A 408 -24.08 20.44 -9.73
C THR A 408 -23.28 19.92 -8.54
N ALA A 409 -22.18 20.59 -8.19
CA ALA A 409 -21.37 20.24 -7.03
C ALA A 409 -22.17 20.35 -5.73
N HIS A 410 -22.07 19.34 -4.87
CA HIS A 410 -22.80 19.26 -3.60
C HIS A 410 -22.16 18.25 -2.65
N ILE A 411 -22.51 18.32 -1.37
CA ILE A 411 -22.21 17.26 -0.38
C ILE A 411 -23.42 16.33 -0.30
N SER A 412 -23.22 15.04 -0.50
CA SER A 412 -24.29 14.05 -0.49
C SER A 412 -24.90 13.86 0.90
N GLN A 413 -26.23 13.77 0.93
CA GLN A 413 -27.04 13.57 2.13
C GLN A 413 -28.02 12.41 1.91
N ALA A 414 -28.60 11.86 2.98
CA ALA A 414 -29.40 10.64 2.93
C ALA A 414 -30.68 10.76 2.09
N ASP A 415 -31.26 11.96 2.03
CA ASP A 415 -32.43 12.30 1.23
C ASP A 415 -32.08 12.73 -0.20
N TRP A 416 -30.80 12.96 -0.51
CA TRP A 416 -30.34 13.41 -1.83
C TRP A 416 -29.82 12.26 -2.70
N THR A 417 -30.65 11.24 -2.91
CA THR A 417 -30.23 10.05 -3.67
C THR A 417 -30.32 10.26 -5.19
N PRO A 418 -29.43 9.63 -5.98
CA PRO A 418 -29.36 9.88 -7.44
C PRO A 418 -30.64 9.64 -8.23
N ASN A 419 -31.49 8.72 -7.79
CA ASN A 419 -32.75 8.37 -8.44
C ASN A 419 -33.92 9.32 -8.11
N THR A 420 -33.80 10.17 -7.09
CA THR A 420 -34.87 11.10 -6.66
C THR A 420 -34.51 12.55 -6.95
N GLU A 421 -33.23 12.93 -6.84
CA GLU A 421 -32.76 14.30 -7.02
C GLU A 421 -32.33 14.61 -8.45
N VAL A 422 -33.31 14.74 -9.36
CA VAL A 422 -33.07 15.02 -10.79
C VAL A 422 -32.38 16.37 -11.08
N THR A 423 -32.35 17.28 -10.10
CA THR A 423 -31.62 18.56 -10.23
C THR A 423 -30.13 18.39 -9.95
N LEU A 424 -29.77 17.41 -9.11
CA LEU A 424 -28.39 17.08 -8.78
C LEU A 424 -27.81 16.01 -9.71
N PHE A 425 -28.65 15.14 -10.28
CA PHE A 425 -28.20 13.99 -11.06
C PHE A 425 -28.95 13.81 -12.38
N THR A 426 -28.24 13.31 -13.40
CA THR A 426 -28.81 12.84 -14.67
C THR A 426 -28.41 11.39 -14.90
N LYS A 427 -29.39 10.51 -15.08
CA LYS A 427 -29.16 9.10 -15.43
C LYS A 427 -28.48 9.00 -16.81
N LEU A 428 -27.43 8.17 -16.91
CA LEU A 428 -26.63 7.95 -18.11
C LEU A 428 -27.08 6.73 -18.94
#